data_AF-A0A1Y3MU48-F1
#
_entry.id   AF-A0A1Y3MU48-F1
#
_cell.length_a   1.000
_cell.length_b   1.000
_cell.length_c   1.000
_cell.angle_alpha   90.00
_cell.angle_beta   90.00
_cell.angle_gamma   90.00
#
_symmetry.space_group_name_H-M   'P 1'
#
loop_
_entity.id
_entity.type
_entity.pdbx_description
1 polymer ?
#
loop_
_entity_poly.entity_id
_entity_poly.type
_entity_poly.pdbx_seq_one_letter_code
_entity_poly.pdbx_strand_id
1 'polypeptide(L)'
;ESKDYSILNFSNINNGFIFGNSIKEIELSKISINGNLKFMNNNKVEIGNVNINGILDFNSQCFDDQCIDDQSIIINNLNFHSKTESKEYCINLFGNVKINNSFFYGNSSCKNGIMKYDGEHMNNIEIIDSYFNGEYLNQCLKITDSLKSEIISSKFEKGASYKNGGGTIQIEYSDLIVKDCEFNDNFTSENGAVFNLYNVKYFETQNIKAHNTTALEKGSLLYVYSSSNYRTKAFIFNTEYYDVGNLKQPIQKGGLIASVEGFSNLYLKNFFGQNLNGGNGVGAFTLNQESVIEIK
;
A
#
# COMPACT_ATOMS: atom_id res chain seq x y z
N GLU A 1 -4.44 25.32 -19.45
CA GLU A 1 -3.07 25.69 -19.07
C GLU A 1 -2.33 24.44 -18.57
N SER A 2 -1.00 24.42 -18.58
CA SER A 2 -0.22 23.28 -18.03
C SER A 2 -0.07 23.44 -16.53
N LYS A 3 0.00 22.32 -15.80
CA LYS A 3 0.31 22.29 -14.36
C LYS A 3 1.66 22.94 -14.02
N ASP A 4 2.54 23.10 -15.01
CA ASP A 4 3.85 23.73 -14.85
C ASP A 4 3.78 25.27 -14.76
N TYR A 5 2.68 25.88 -15.22
CA TYR A 5 2.49 27.34 -15.22
C TYR A 5 1.41 27.80 -14.23
N SER A 6 0.43 26.95 -13.94
CA SER A 6 -0.61 27.23 -12.94
C SER A 6 -0.14 26.72 -11.57
N ILE A 7 0.52 27.59 -10.79
CA ILE A 7 1.10 27.24 -9.49
C ILE A 7 0.39 28.02 -8.38
N LEU A 8 -0.14 27.28 -7.40
CA LEU A 8 -0.71 27.83 -6.18
C LEU A 8 0.26 27.61 -5.01
N ASN A 9 0.70 28.72 -4.40
CA ASN A 9 1.65 28.74 -3.30
C ASN A 9 1.01 29.32 -2.04
N PHE A 10 1.09 28.59 -0.94
CA PHE A 10 0.83 29.15 0.39
C PHE A 10 2.15 29.70 0.97
N SER A 11 2.09 30.86 1.64
CA SER A 11 3.26 31.48 2.27
C SER A 11 3.89 30.60 3.35
N ASN A 12 3.06 29.79 4.03
CA ASN A 12 3.47 28.67 4.86
C ASN A 12 2.99 27.39 4.19
N ILE A 13 3.90 26.47 3.87
CA ILE A 13 3.58 25.21 3.18
C ILE A 13 2.68 24.29 4.02
N ASN A 14 2.65 24.47 5.35
CA ASN A 14 1.73 23.73 6.23
C ASN A 14 0.28 24.22 6.11
N ASN A 15 0.04 25.38 5.50
CA ASN A 15 -1.30 25.84 5.17
C ASN A 15 -1.80 25.16 3.90
N GLY A 16 -3.08 25.34 3.62
CA GLY A 16 -3.76 24.55 2.61
C GLY A 16 -5.20 24.97 2.38
N PHE A 17 -5.85 24.26 1.46
CA PHE A 17 -7.29 24.32 1.34
C PHE A 17 -7.95 23.31 2.27
N ILE A 18 -9.02 23.75 2.92
CA ILE A 18 -9.94 22.89 3.66
C ILE A 18 -11.28 22.99 2.96
N PHE A 19 -11.65 21.92 2.26
CA PHE A 19 -12.96 21.78 1.66
C PHE A 19 -13.90 21.24 2.73
N GLY A 20 -14.76 22.12 3.25
CA GLY A 20 -15.68 21.78 4.32
C GLY A 20 -16.83 20.88 3.88
N ASN A 21 -17.65 20.53 4.87
CA ASN A 21 -18.88 19.76 4.68
C ASN A 21 -19.81 20.47 3.67
N SER A 22 -20.64 19.70 2.97
CA SER A 22 -21.66 20.16 2.00
C SER A 22 -21.18 20.50 0.58
N ILE A 23 -19.88 20.43 0.27
CA ILE A 23 -19.44 20.51 -1.12
C ILE A 23 -19.64 19.14 -1.77
N LYS A 24 -20.57 19.08 -2.72
CA LYS A 24 -20.93 17.85 -3.43
C LYS A 24 -19.82 17.37 -4.35
N GLU A 25 -19.19 18.29 -5.07
CA GLU A 25 -18.20 17.97 -6.08
C GLU A 25 -17.03 18.95 -6.03
N ILE A 26 -15.82 18.41 -6.07
CA ILE A 26 -14.57 19.18 -6.12
C ILE A 26 -13.76 18.63 -7.28
N GLU A 27 -13.38 19.50 -8.21
CA GLU A 27 -12.45 19.18 -9.28
C GLU A 27 -11.18 20.02 -9.14
N LEU A 28 -10.03 19.35 -9.10
CA LEU A 28 -8.71 19.98 -9.21
C LEU A 28 -8.06 19.47 -10.49
N SER A 29 -7.82 20.35 -11.46
CA SER A 29 -7.12 19.95 -12.69
C SER A 29 -6.06 20.93 -13.15
N LYS A 30 -4.98 20.37 -13.73
CA LYS A 30 -3.92 21.10 -14.43
C LYS A 30 -3.26 22.19 -13.57
N ILE A 31 -3.02 21.88 -12.30
CA ILE A 31 -2.45 22.83 -11.32
C ILE A 31 -1.34 22.17 -10.49
N SER A 32 -0.35 22.96 -10.08
CA SER A 32 0.60 22.58 -9.03
C SER A 32 0.23 23.29 -7.73
N ILE A 33 0.12 22.54 -6.64
CA ILE A 33 -0.27 23.06 -5.32
C ILE A 33 0.88 22.80 -4.34
N ASN A 34 1.44 23.87 -3.78
CA ASN A 34 2.43 23.83 -2.71
C ASN A 34 1.75 24.18 -1.39
N GLY A 35 1.14 23.17 -0.78
CA GLY A 35 0.34 23.26 0.43
C GLY A 35 -0.49 22.00 0.66
N ASN A 36 -1.13 21.94 1.81
CA ASN A 36 -1.99 20.83 2.20
C ASN A 36 -3.37 20.91 1.54
N LEU A 37 -4.01 19.76 1.32
CA LEU A 37 -5.40 19.68 0.93
C LEU A 37 -6.13 18.78 1.92
N LYS A 38 -7.23 19.30 2.48
CA LYS A 38 -8.12 18.55 3.37
C LYS A 38 -9.52 18.54 2.78
N PHE A 39 -10.10 17.35 2.68
CA PHE A 39 -11.45 17.11 2.18
C PHE A 39 -12.30 16.56 3.32
N MET A 40 -13.39 17.25 3.65
CA MET A 40 -14.28 16.89 4.75
C MET A 40 -15.65 16.53 4.19
N ASN A 41 -15.99 15.24 4.22
CA ASN A 41 -17.30 14.72 3.80
C ASN A 41 -17.77 15.23 2.42
N ASN A 42 -16.90 15.12 1.41
CA ASN A 42 -17.22 15.51 0.04
C ASN A 42 -17.65 14.28 -0.77
N ASN A 43 -18.83 14.32 -1.41
CA ASN A 43 -19.35 13.16 -2.16
C ASN A 43 -18.45 12.77 -3.33
N LYS A 44 -17.93 13.75 -4.07
CA LYS A 44 -17.11 13.49 -5.25
C LYS A 44 -15.89 14.39 -5.29
N VAL A 45 -14.71 13.81 -5.40
CA VAL A 45 -13.46 14.54 -5.58
C VAL A 45 -12.71 13.97 -6.78
N GLU A 46 -12.44 14.84 -7.75
CA GLU A 46 -11.65 14.51 -8.94
C GLU A 46 -10.35 15.30 -8.95
N ILE A 47 -9.22 14.60 -9.02
CA ILE A 47 -7.88 15.20 -9.12
C ILE A 47 -7.26 14.72 -10.44
N GLY A 48 -7.05 15.63 -11.39
CA GLY A 48 -6.65 15.31 -12.76
C GLY A 48 -5.46 16.12 -13.26
N ASN A 49 -4.33 15.48 -13.55
CA ASN A 49 -3.11 16.16 -14.02
C ASN A 49 -2.64 17.26 -13.04
N VAL A 50 -2.37 16.87 -11.80
CA VAL A 50 -2.04 17.79 -10.71
C VAL A 50 -0.67 17.42 -10.11
N ASN A 51 0.08 18.41 -9.66
CA ASN A 51 1.23 18.19 -8.76
C ASN A 51 0.84 18.66 -7.35
N ILE A 52 1.03 17.84 -6.34
CA ILE A 52 0.81 18.23 -4.94
C ILE A 52 2.11 18.08 -4.16
N ASN A 53 2.53 19.18 -3.54
CA ASN A 53 3.64 19.25 -2.61
C ASN A 53 3.09 19.58 -1.21
N GLY A 54 2.67 18.55 -0.48
CA GLY A 54 1.97 18.70 0.80
C GLY A 54 1.35 17.40 1.28
N ILE A 55 0.28 17.49 2.06
CA ILE A 55 -0.54 16.37 2.53
C ILE A 55 -1.87 16.33 1.79
N LEU A 56 -2.38 15.13 1.54
CA LEU A 56 -3.74 14.87 1.07
C LEU A 56 -4.53 14.17 2.17
N ASP A 57 -5.46 14.88 2.80
CA ASP A 57 -6.21 14.34 3.94
C ASP A 57 -7.69 14.28 3.61
N PHE A 58 -8.14 13.11 3.19
CA PHE A 58 -9.56 12.82 3.06
C PHE A 58 -10.03 12.30 4.44
N ASN A 59 -10.94 13.04 5.06
CA ASN A 59 -11.55 12.68 6.34
C ASN A 59 -13.05 12.38 6.18
N SER A 60 -13.44 11.14 6.53
CA SER A 60 -14.82 10.76 6.78
C SER A 60 -15.16 11.14 8.22
N GLN A 61 -16.11 12.05 8.38
CA GLN A 61 -16.81 12.20 9.64
C GLN A 61 -18.17 11.56 9.49
N CYS A 62 -18.26 10.27 9.78
CA CYS A 62 -19.55 9.66 10.13
C CYS A 62 -19.99 10.27 11.48
N PHE A 63 -21.07 11.05 11.46
CA PHE A 63 -21.75 11.47 12.68
C PHE A 63 -23.06 10.70 12.77
N ASP A 64 -23.32 10.08 13.92
CA ASP A 64 -24.62 9.48 14.27
C ASP A 64 -25.20 8.57 13.16
N ASP A 65 -24.40 7.62 12.67
CA ASP A 65 -24.78 6.65 11.62
C ASP A 65 -25.13 7.25 10.24
N GLN A 66 -24.82 8.52 9.99
CA GLN A 66 -24.92 9.15 8.66
C GLN A 66 -23.56 9.19 7.98
N CYS A 67 -23.10 8.03 7.51
CA CYS A 67 -22.00 7.97 6.55
C CYS A 67 -22.53 8.37 5.16
N ILE A 68 -21.65 8.95 4.33
CA ILE A 68 -21.99 9.15 2.93
C ILE A 68 -21.66 7.84 2.20
N ASP A 69 -22.69 7.01 2.00
CA ASP A 69 -22.57 5.65 1.46
C ASP A 69 -22.04 5.57 0.00
N ASP A 70 -21.74 6.69 -0.65
CA ASP A 70 -21.39 6.78 -2.08
C ASP A 70 -20.21 7.72 -2.40
N GLN A 71 -19.35 8.02 -1.43
CA GLN A 71 -18.19 8.87 -1.70
C GLN A 71 -17.28 8.27 -2.77
N SER A 72 -16.82 9.14 -3.67
CA SER A 72 -16.01 8.78 -4.82
C SER A 72 -14.81 9.71 -4.93
N ILE A 73 -13.62 9.12 -4.93
CA ILE A 73 -12.35 9.81 -5.11
C ILE A 73 -11.69 9.27 -6.37
N ILE A 74 -11.50 10.13 -7.36
CA ILE A 74 -10.87 9.79 -8.63
C ILE A 74 -9.59 10.59 -8.76
N ILE A 75 -8.45 9.91 -8.82
CA ILE A 75 -7.12 10.50 -8.93
C ILE A 75 -6.49 10.00 -10.23
N ASN A 76 -6.21 10.91 -11.15
CA ASN A 76 -5.64 10.59 -12.45
C ASN A 76 -4.44 11.50 -12.73
N ASN A 77 -3.29 10.92 -13.07
CA ASN A 77 -2.09 11.68 -13.42
C ASN A 77 -1.67 12.68 -12.31
N LEU A 78 -1.71 12.19 -11.06
CA LEU A 78 -1.20 12.92 -9.91
C LEU A 78 0.30 12.69 -9.76
N ASN A 79 1.05 13.74 -9.47
CA ASN A 79 2.40 13.63 -8.92
C ASN A 79 2.42 14.17 -7.49
N PHE A 80 2.65 13.30 -6.51
CA PHE A 80 2.58 13.62 -5.09
C PHE A 80 3.95 13.58 -4.40
N HIS A 81 4.31 14.67 -3.74
CA HIS A 81 5.48 14.75 -2.86
C HIS A 81 5.08 15.32 -1.49
N SER A 82 5.42 14.64 -0.41
CA SER A 82 5.25 15.23 0.92
C SER A 82 6.36 16.23 1.24
N LYS A 83 5.99 17.44 1.69
CA LYS A 83 6.93 18.55 2.01
C LYS A 83 6.58 19.35 3.28
N THR A 84 5.64 18.86 4.08
CA THR A 84 5.01 19.62 5.17
C THR A 84 5.28 18.99 6.54
N GLU A 85 4.65 19.52 7.58
CA GLU A 85 4.63 18.92 8.92
C GLU A 85 4.36 17.41 8.92
N SER A 86 4.95 16.74 9.90
CA SER A 86 4.94 15.28 9.95
C SER A 86 3.55 14.71 10.28
N LYS A 87 3.04 13.81 9.43
CA LYS A 87 1.83 13.00 9.70
C LYS A 87 2.17 11.51 9.69
N GLU A 88 1.30 10.69 10.28
CA GLU A 88 1.48 9.23 10.26
C GLU A 88 1.48 8.70 8.83
N TYR A 89 0.44 9.06 8.07
CA TYR A 89 0.37 8.88 6.62
C TYR A 89 0.15 10.25 5.95
N CYS A 90 0.79 10.45 4.81
CA CYS A 90 0.71 11.72 4.08
C CYS A 90 -0.50 11.81 3.15
N ILE A 91 -1.06 10.66 2.79
CA ILE A 91 -2.31 10.51 2.06
C ILE A 91 -3.22 9.62 2.90
N ASN A 92 -4.34 10.15 3.37
CA ASN A 92 -5.43 9.35 3.92
C ASN A 92 -6.57 9.35 2.92
N LEU A 93 -7.16 8.18 2.65
CA LEU A 93 -8.26 7.96 1.72
C LEU A 93 -9.36 7.13 2.38
N PHE A 94 -10.60 7.38 1.96
CA PHE A 94 -11.81 6.67 2.37
C PHE A 94 -12.83 6.71 1.21
N GLY A 95 -13.95 5.99 1.31
CA GLY A 95 -14.92 5.90 0.21
C GLY A 95 -14.42 5.08 -0.98
N ASN A 96 -15.11 5.14 -2.12
CA ASN A 96 -14.71 4.42 -3.33
C ASN A 96 -13.59 5.17 -4.07
N VAL A 97 -12.42 4.55 -4.18
CA VAL A 97 -11.21 5.19 -4.68
C VAL A 97 -10.77 4.58 -6.01
N LYS A 98 -10.46 5.43 -6.98
CA LYS A 98 -9.78 5.04 -8.23
C LYS A 98 -8.56 5.90 -8.45
N ILE A 99 -7.39 5.26 -8.56
CA ILE A 99 -6.10 5.91 -8.80
C ILE A 99 -5.53 5.37 -10.10
N ASN A 100 -5.26 6.25 -11.07
CA ASN A 100 -4.66 5.85 -12.34
C ASN A 100 -3.45 6.71 -12.69
N ASN A 101 -2.43 6.08 -13.27
CA ASN A 101 -1.27 6.75 -13.87
C ASN A 101 -0.63 7.80 -12.96
N SER A 102 -0.46 7.48 -11.67
CA SER A 102 -0.05 8.45 -10.64
C SER A 102 1.25 8.07 -9.96
N PHE A 103 1.98 9.05 -9.47
CA PHE A 103 3.31 8.91 -8.87
C PHE A 103 3.29 9.41 -7.43
N PHE A 104 3.80 8.58 -6.51
CA PHE A 104 3.77 8.85 -5.07
C PHE A 104 5.16 8.65 -4.47
N TYR A 105 5.68 9.69 -3.82
CA TYR A 105 7.03 9.68 -3.26
C TYR A 105 7.02 9.84 -1.74
N GLY A 106 7.76 8.95 -1.08
CA GLY A 106 8.03 8.98 0.35
C GLY A 106 8.86 10.20 0.75
N ASN A 107 8.75 10.53 2.04
CA ASN A 107 9.51 11.57 2.69
C ASN A 107 9.48 11.35 4.21
N SER A 108 10.50 11.82 4.92
CA SER A 108 10.50 11.85 6.40
C SER A 108 9.29 12.55 7.05
N SER A 109 8.57 13.40 6.31
CA SER A 109 7.30 14.00 6.74
C SER A 109 6.16 12.99 6.85
N CYS A 110 6.25 11.82 6.21
CA CYS A 110 5.37 10.69 6.47
C CYS A 110 6.06 9.84 7.54
N LYS A 111 5.48 9.65 8.72
CA LYS A 111 6.14 8.91 9.81
C LYS A 111 6.11 7.41 9.59
N ASN A 112 5.09 6.92 8.89
CA ASN A 112 4.86 5.50 8.70
C ASN A 112 4.78 5.16 7.22
N GLY A 113 3.73 5.62 6.52
CA GLY A 113 3.52 5.30 5.12
C GLY A 113 3.13 6.50 4.26
N ILE A 114 3.26 6.34 2.94
CA ILE A 114 2.82 7.35 1.99
C ILE A 114 1.29 7.45 2.02
N MET A 115 0.62 6.31 1.88
CA MET A 115 -0.83 6.23 1.71
C MET A 115 -1.47 5.22 2.66
N LYS A 116 -2.52 5.65 3.36
CA LYS A 116 -3.50 4.77 4.02
C LYS A 116 -4.84 4.90 3.32
N TYR A 117 -5.44 3.77 2.99
CA TYR A 117 -6.82 3.65 2.56
C TYR A 117 -7.62 2.87 3.62
N ASP A 118 -8.79 3.39 3.96
CA ASP A 118 -9.75 2.79 4.87
C ASP A 118 -11.08 2.60 4.15
N GLY A 119 -11.48 1.34 3.93
CA GLY A 119 -12.66 1.02 3.12
C GLY A 119 -13.97 0.93 3.90
N GLU A 120 -13.95 1.10 5.22
CA GLU A 120 -15.15 1.15 6.07
C GLU A 120 -16.06 -0.09 5.90
N HIS A 121 -15.46 -1.24 5.59
CA HIS A 121 -16.05 -2.55 5.27
C HIS A 121 -16.97 -2.61 4.04
N MET A 122 -17.13 -1.53 3.29
CA MET A 122 -18.12 -1.42 2.21
C MET A 122 -17.56 -0.85 0.91
N ASN A 123 -16.44 -0.12 0.98
CA ASN A 123 -15.86 0.59 -0.14
C ASN A 123 -14.69 -0.16 -0.77
N ASN A 124 -14.38 0.22 -2.00
CA ASN A 124 -13.36 -0.42 -2.82
C ASN A 124 -12.26 0.57 -3.23
N ILE A 125 -11.05 0.05 -3.42
CA ILE A 125 -9.93 0.80 -3.99
C ILE A 125 -9.38 0.08 -5.23
N GLU A 126 -9.16 0.84 -6.30
CA GLU A 126 -8.55 0.40 -7.54
C GLU A 126 -7.33 1.30 -7.85
N ILE A 127 -6.16 0.69 -8.05
CA ILE A 127 -4.90 1.38 -8.37
C ILE A 127 -4.33 0.79 -9.65
N ILE A 128 -4.19 1.60 -10.70
CA ILE A 128 -3.75 1.16 -12.03
C ILE A 128 -2.61 2.04 -12.52
N ASP A 129 -1.63 1.41 -13.19
CA ASP A 129 -0.53 2.08 -13.89
C ASP A 129 0.23 3.10 -13.02
N SER A 130 0.32 2.84 -11.72
CA SER A 130 0.82 3.81 -10.75
C SER A 130 2.18 3.39 -10.18
N TYR A 131 2.90 4.37 -9.66
CA TYR A 131 4.24 4.21 -9.16
C TYR A 131 4.37 4.74 -7.74
N PHE A 132 4.91 3.92 -6.85
CA PHE A 132 5.19 4.26 -5.46
C PHE A 132 6.68 4.08 -5.17
N ASN A 133 7.29 5.10 -4.58
CA ASN A 133 8.66 5.01 -4.09
C ASN A 133 8.72 5.46 -2.63
N GLY A 134 9.02 4.52 -1.72
CA GLY A 134 9.09 4.79 -0.28
C GLY A 134 10.38 5.48 0.19
N GLU A 135 11.37 5.65 -0.69
CA GLU A 135 12.70 6.22 -0.42
C GLU A 135 13.43 5.56 0.77
N TYR A 136 13.11 4.30 1.07
CA TYR A 136 13.50 3.56 2.28
C TYR A 136 13.10 4.24 3.60
N LEU A 137 12.22 5.23 3.55
CA LEU A 137 11.73 5.96 4.70
C LEU A 137 10.31 5.55 5.09
N ASN A 138 9.51 5.10 4.12
CA ASN A 138 8.08 4.90 4.29
C ASN A 138 7.56 3.61 3.69
N GLN A 139 6.53 3.08 4.33
CA GLN A 139 5.64 2.09 3.74
C GLN A 139 4.92 2.71 2.54
N CYS A 140 4.77 1.98 1.44
CA CYS A 140 4.09 2.55 0.27
C CYS A 140 2.57 2.67 0.51
N LEU A 141 1.93 1.57 0.93
CA LEU A 141 0.49 1.48 0.99
C LEU A 141 0.00 0.62 2.16
N LYS A 142 -0.95 1.16 2.93
CA LYS A 142 -1.78 0.41 3.87
C LYS A 142 -3.23 0.43 3.42
N ILE A 143 -3.87 -0.74 3.37
CA ILE A 143 -5.30 -0.91 3.09
C ILE A 143 -5.93 -1.59 4.30
N THR A 144 -6.98 -1.00 4.85
CA THR A 144 -7.78 -1.57 5.94
C THR A 144 -9.25 -1.61 5.57
N ASP A 145 -9.94 -2.63 6.05
CA ASP A 145 -11.41 -2.71 6.03
C ASP A 145 -12.03 -2.47 4.65
N SER A 146 -11.37 -2.89 3.58
CA SER A 146 -11.88 -2.78 2.20
C SER A 146 -12.75 -3.97 1.84
N LEU A 147 -13.86 -3.70 1.15
CA LEU A 147 -14.67 -4.78 0.57
C LEU A 147 -13.88 -5.51 -0.54
N LYS A 148 -13.18 -4.73 -1.38
CA LYS A 148 -12.33 -5.26 -2.45
C LYS A 148 -11.25 -4.24 -2.80
N SER A 149 -10.03 -4.73 -2.99
CA SER A 149 -8.89 -3.93 -3.43
C SER A 149 -8.25 -4.54 -4.66
N GLU A 150 -7.92 -3.71 -5.65
CA GLU A 150 -7.24 -4.14 -6.88
C GLU A 150 -6.05 -3.23 -7.18
N ILE A 151 -4.90 -3.84 -7.46
CA ILE A 151 -3.67 -3.15 -7.86
C ILE A 151 -3.16 -3.79 -9.15
N ILE A 152 -3.09 -3.02 -10.23
CA ILE A 152 -2.83 -3.55 -11.58
C ILE A 152 -1.72 -2.73 -12.25
N SER A 153 -0.81 -3.39 -12.96
CA SER A 153 0.21 -2.75 -13.82
C SER A 153 1.03 -1.67 -13.10
N SER A 154 1.26 -1.85 -11.80
CA SER A 154 1.86 -0.83 -10.93
C SER A 154 3.25 -1.26 -10.44
N LYS A 155 4.09 -0.27 -10.13
CA LYS A 155 5.44 -0.49 -9.64
C LYS A 155 5.64 0.11 -8.27
N PHE A 156 6.26 -0.66 -7.38
CA PHE A 156 6.63 -0.23 -6.04
C PHE A 156 8.13 -0.42 -5.85
N GLU A 157 8.81 0.62 -5.36
CA GLU A 157 10.22 0.51 -5.02
C GLU A 157 10.59 1.19 -3.71
N LYS A 158 11.64 0.70 -3.06
CA LYS A 158 12.21 1.31 -1.86
C LYS A 158 11.17 1.54 -0.75
N GLY A 159 10.14 0.70 -0.69
CA GLY A 159 9.19 0.67 0.43
C GLY A 159 9.90 0.19 1.69
N ALA A 160 9.71 0.89 2.80
CA ALA A 160 10.30 0.51 4.09
C ALA A 160 9.39 0.67 5.29
N SER A 161 9.36 -0.35 6.15
CA SER A 161 8.66 -0.30 7.45
C SER A 161 9.56 -0.84 8.56
N TYR A 162 9.62 -0.10 9.67
CA TYR A 162 10.51 -0.42 10.81
C TYR A 162 9.76 -0.81 12.09
N LYS A 163 8.42 -0.96 12.02
CA LYS A 163 7.57 -1.23 13.19
C LYS A 163 6.40 -2.17 12.96
N ASN A 164 5.75 -2.11 11.79
CA ASN A 164 4.46 -2.78 11.59
C ASN A 164 4.50 -3.87 10.51
N GLY A 165 5.67 -4.15 9.93
CA GLY A 165 5.79 -4.97 8.72
C GLY A 165 5.22 -4.26 7.48
N GLY A 166 5.10 -5.00 6.39
CA GLY A 166 4.52 -4.48 5.14
C GLY A 166 5.35 -3.35 4.57
N GLY A 167 6.64 -3.54 4.33
CA GLY A 167 7.51 -2.48 3.80
C GLY A 167 6.93 -1.84 2.54
N THR A 168 6.26 -2.63 1.71
CA THR A 168 5.57 -2.16 0.52
C THR A 168 4.06 -2.05 0.77
N ILE A 169 3.39 -3.18 0.96
CA ILE A 169 1.93 -3.27 1.08
C ILE A 169 1.56 -4.01 2.38
N GLN A 170 0.75 -3.34 3.21
CA GLN A 170 0.12 -3.94 4.39
C GLN A 170 -1.40 -3.96 4.22
N ILE A 171 -1.99 -5.13 4.46
CA ILE A 171 -3.42 -5.36 4.29
C ILE A 171 -4.01 -5.93 5.58
N GLU A 172 -5.08 -5.31 6.07
CA GLU A 172 -5.83 -5.77 7.23
C GLU A 172 -7.31 -5.87 6.87
N TYR A 173 -7.94 -7.02 7.16
CA TYR A 173 -9.40 -7.22 7.02
C TYR A 173 -9.97 -6.87 5.64
N SER A 174 -9.17 -7.04 4.59
CA SER A 174 -9.50 -6.61 3.23
C SER A 174 -9.15 -7.67 2.21
N ASP A 175 -9.98 -7.85 1.19
CA ASP A 175 -9.63 -8.67 0.04
C ASP A 175 -8.72 -7.88 -0.92
N LEU A 176 -7.71 -8.53 -1.48
CA LEU A 176 -6.74 -7.89 -2.40
C LEU A 176 -6.39 -8.79 -3.59
N ILE A 177 -6.44 -8.19 -4.79
CA ILE A 177 -5.95 -8.76 -6.04
C ILE A 177 -4.83 -7.87 -6.59
N VAL A 178 -3.68 -8.47 -6.91
CA VAL A 178 -2.51 -7.77 -7.48
C VAL A 178 -2.09 -8.41 -8.80
N LYS A 179 -2.04 -7.64 -9.89
CA LYS A 179 -1.76 -8.16 -11.23
C LYS A 179 -0.72 -7.34 -11.97
N ASP A 180 0.20 -8.03 -12.63
CA ASP A 180 1.18 -7.43 -13.55
C ASP A 180 2.02 -6.33 -12.86
N CYS A 181 2.44 -6.58 -11.62
CA CYS A 181 3.13 -5.59 -10.78
C CYS A 181 4.60 -5.94 -10.53
N GLU A 182 5.40 -4.89 -10.32
CA GLU A 182 6.82 -5.00 -9.99
C GLU A 182 7.14 -4.45 -8.60
N PHE A 183 7.98 -5.15 -7.85
CA PHE A 183 8.42 -4.80 -6.50
C PHE A 183 9.94 -4.82 -6.41
N ASN A 184 10.57 -3.67 -6.21
CA ASN A 184 12.03 -3.58 -6.24
C ASN A 184 12.59 -2.96 -4.96
N ASP A 185 13.67 -3.52 -4.44
CA ASP A 185 14.49 -2.84 -3.44
C ASP A 185 13.71 -2.49 -2.15
N ASN A 186 12.81 -3.36 -1.69
CA ASN A 186 11.98 -3.08 -0.51
C ASN A 186 12.55 -3.72 0.76
N PHE A 187 12.29 -3.12 1.92
CA PHE A 187 12.86 -3.56 3.19
C PHE A 187 11.84 -3.50 4.33
N THR A 188 11.92 -4.43 5.27
CA THR A 188 11.31 -4.22 6.58
C THR A 188 12.11 -4.90 7.67
N SER A 189 12.19 -4.28 8.85
CA SER A 189 12.74 -4.95 10.04
C SER A 189 11.79 -6.02 10.59
N GLU A 190 10.54 -6.03 10.14
CA GLU A 190 9.48 -6.90 10.63
C GLU A 190 9.11 -7.96 9.57
N ASN A 191 7.83 -8.33 9.48
CA ASN A 191 7.33 -9.35 8.55
C ASN A 191 6.83 -8.74 7.23
N GLY A 192 6.90 -9.50 6.13
CA GLY A 192 6.21 -9.14 4.89
C GLY A 192 6.79 -7.91 4.22
N ALA A 193 7.92 -8.02 3.52
CA ALA A 193 8.52 -6.85 2.88
C ALA A 193 7.75 -6.39 1.64
N VAL A 194 7.27 -7.33 0.81
CA VAL A 194 6.28 -7.00 -0.23
C VAL A 194 4.87 -6.98 0.36
N PHE A 195 4.37 -8.15 0.79
CA PHE A 195 3.01 -8.32 1.28
C PHE A 195 2.99 -8.73 2.76
N ASN A 196 2.30 -7.94 3.58
CA ASN A 196 1.98 -8.29 4.97
C ASN A 196 0.45 -8.35 5.12
N LEU A 197 -0.08 -9.57 5.30
CA LEU A 197 -1.51 -9.84 5.33
C LEU A 197 -1.96 -10.25 6.72
N TYR A 198 -3.01 -9.59 7.21
CA TYR A 198 -3.60 -9.87 8.51
C TYR A 198 -5.13 -10.00 8.41
N ASN A 199 -5.66 -11.18 8.78
CA ASN A 199 -7.09 -11.48 8.74
C ASN A 199 -7.76 -11.17 7.37
N VAL A 200 -7.03 -11.41 6.28
CA VAL A 200 -7.52 -11.25 4.90
C VAL A 200 -8.34 -12.47 4.52
N LYS A 201 -9.54 -12.33 3.94
CA LYS A 201 -10.31 -13.51 3.53
C LYS A 201 -9.80 -14.06 2.20
N TYR A 202 -9.52 -13.18 1.25
CA TYR A 202 -9.03 -13.52 -0.09
C TYR A 202 -7.84 -12.65 -0.51
N PHE A 203 -6.75 -13.29 -0.93
CA PHE A 203 -5.60 -12.64 -1.53
C PHE A 203 -5.18 -13.38 -2.80
N GLU A 204 -4.97 -12.66 -3.89
CA GLU A 204 -4.47 -13.23 -5.13
C GLU A 204 -3.39 -12.33 -5.75
N THR A 205 -2.31 -12.95 -6.20
CA THR A 205 -1.35 -12.31 -7.11
C THR A 205 -1.22 -13.07 -8.42
N GLN A 206 -0.99 -12.32 -9.50
CA GLN A 206 -0.71 -12.88 -10.82
C GLN A 206 0.33 -12.04 -11.55
N ASN A 207 1.31 -12.71 -12.17
CA ASN A 207 2.36 -12.07 -12.98
C ASN A 207 3.14 -11.02 -12.17
N ILE A 208 3.77 -11.46 -11.08
CA ILE A 208 4.53 -10.60 -10.19
C ILE A 208 6.02 -10.77 -10.43
N LYS A 209 6.74 -9.65 -10.46
CA LYS A 209 8.21 -9.66 -10.40
C LYS A 209 8.67 -8.92 -9.15
N ALA A 210 9.38 -9.63 -8.28
CA ALA A 210 9.97 -9.04 -7.08
C ALA A 210 11.49 -9.20 -7.11
N HIS A 211 12.23 -8.15 -6.77
CA HIS A 211 13.69 -8.13 -6.75
C HIS A 211 14.20 -7.41 -5.51
N ASN A 212 15.25 -7.96 -4.89
CA ASN A 212 15.95 -7.36 -3.76
C ASN A 212 15.01 -6.83 -2.67
N THR A 213 14.04 -7.67 -2.28
CA THR A 213 13.06 -7.31 -1.25
C THR A 213 13.25 -8.19 -0.03
N THR A 214 13.49 -7.61 1.15
CA THR A 214 13.91 -8.35 2.36
C THR A 214 13.09 -7.97 3.59
N ALA A 215 12.58 -8.99 4.31
CA ALA A 215 12.03 -8.88 5.66
C ALA A 215 13.00 -9.52 6.66
N LEU A 216 13.39 -8.81 7.72
CA LEU A 216 14.35 -9.36 8.70
C LEU A 216 13.72 -10.40 9.63
N GLU A 217 12.42 -10.32 9.92
CA GLU A 217 11.76 -11.32 10.77
C GLU A 217 11.41 -12.57 9.96
N LYS A 218 10.45 -12.45 9.03
CA LYS A 218 9.98 -13.57 8.19
C LYS A 218 9.09 -13.11 7.03
N GLY A 219 9.00 -13.94 6.00
CA GLY A 219 8.10 -13.77 4.86
C GLY A 219 8.48 -12.59 3.97
N SER A 220 9.67 -12.56 3.37
CA SER A 220 10.11 -11.37 2.61
C SER A 220 9.19 -11.03 1.44
N LEU A 221 8.73 -12.02 0.67
CA LEU A 221 7.68 -11.81 -0.32
C LEU A 221 6.31 -11.74 0.36
N LEU A 222 5.99 -12.72 1.19
CA LEU A 222 4.67 -12.84 1.79
C LEU A 222 4.74 -13.22 3.27
N TYR A 223 4.18 -12.39 4.13
CA TYR A 223 3.73 -12.81 5.44
C TYR A 223 2.21 -12.82 5.49
N VAL A 224 1.63 -13.91 5.99
CA VAL A 224 0.19 -14.04 6.19
C VAL A 224 -0.11 -14.62 7.57
N TYR A 225 -1.03 -13.97 8.27
CA TYR A 225 -1.56 -14.44 9.54
C TYR A 225 -3.09 -14.29 9.57
N SER A 226 -3.77 -15.32 10.07
CA SER A 226 -5.20 -15.26 10.35
C SER A 226 -5.53 -15.82 11.73
N SER A 227 -6.33 -15.05 12.48
CA SER A 227 -6.90 -15.49 13.75
C SER A 227 -7.98 -16.56 13.54
N SER A 228 -8.42 -17.24 14.60
CA SER A 228 -9.40 -18.34 14.52
C SER A 228 -10.75 -17.96 13.90
N ASN A 229 -11.11 -16.68 13.90
CA ASN A 229 -12.35 -16.18 13.29
C ASN A 229 -12.21 -15.94 11.77
N TYR A 230 -11.00 -16.04 11.23
CA TYR A 230 -10.68 -15.77 9.83
C TYR A 230 -9.97 -16.96 9.19
N ARG A 231 -10.37 -17.32 7.98
CA ARG A 231 -9.69 -18.34 7.18
C ARG A 231 -9.15 -17.70 5.92
N THR A 232 -7.87 -17.32 5.96
CA THR A 232 -7.23 -16.66 4.82
C THR A 232 -6.96 -17.64 3.71
N LYS A 233 -7.32 -17.27 2.48
CA LYS A 233 -6.91 -17.97 1.27
C LYS A 233 -6.03 -17.05 0.43
N ALA A 234 -4.76 -17.40 0.30
CA ALA A 234 -3.76 -16.69 -0.48
C ALA A 234 -3.37 -17.52 -1.71
N PHE A 235 -3.37 -16.89 -2.87
CA PHE A 235 -3.00 -17.49 -4.14
C PHE A 235 -1.88 -16.67 -4.79
N ILE A 236 -0.80 -17.32 -5.20
CA ILE A 236 0.31 -16.69 -5.92
C ILE A 236 0.50 -17.41 -7.25
N PHE A 237 0.39 -16.66 -8.34
CA PHE A 237 0.51 -17.16 -9.70
C PHE A 237 1.61 -16.45 -10.48
N ASN A 238 2.39 -17.23 -11.24
CA ASN A 238 3.37 -16.72 -12.20
C ASN A 238 4.25 -15.63 -11.57
N THR A 239 5.00 -16.00 -10.53
CA THR A 239 5.80 -15.03 -9.76
C THR A 239 7.28 -15.34 -9.91
N GLU A 240 8.06 -14.32 -10.23
CA GLU A 240 9.51 -14.37 -10.26
C GLU A 240 10.08 -13.57 -9.08
N TYR A 241 10.98 -14.17 -8.32
CA TYR A 241 11.56 -13.56 -7.13
C TYR A 241 13.09 -13.67 -7.08
N TYR A 242 13.77 -12.53 -7.01
CA TYR A 242 15.22 -12.44 -7.18
C TYR A 242 15.92 -11.74 -6.01
N ASP A 243 17.16 -12.16 -5.75
CA ASP A 243 18.18 -11.43 -4.97
C ASP A 243 17.74 -11.08 -3.55
N VAL A 244 17.24 -12.07 -2.82
CA VAL A 244 16.57 -11.89 -1.53
C VAL A 244 17.52 -12.15 -0.36
N GLY A 245 17.38 -11.33 0.68
CA GLY A 245 18.08 -11.50 1.94
C GLY A 245 19.44 -10.81 1.97
N ASN A 246 20.03 -10.75 3.16
CA ASN A 246 21.24 -9.97 3.40
C ASN A 246 22.27 -10.79 4.20
N LEU A 247 23.46 -10.99 3.63
CA LEU A 247 24.58 -11.68 4.30
C LEU A 247 24.98 -11.05 5.63
N LYS A 248 24.78 -9.73 5.79
CA LYS A 248 25.14 -8.99 7.01
C LYS A 248 24.01 -8.94 8.04
N GLN A 249 22.76 -9.18 7.62
CA GLN A 249 21.58 -9.14 8.47
C GLN A 249 20.70 -10.36 8.12
N PRO A 250 21.01 -11.54 8.68
CA PRO A 250 20.27 -12.76 8.37
C PRO A 250 18.81 -12.65 8.82
N ILE A 251 17.93 -13.35 8.11
CA ILE A 251 16.51 -13.44 8.48
C ILE A 251 16.40 -14.26 9.76
N GLN A 252 15.75 -13.68 10.78
CA GLN A 252 15.80 -14.20 12.15
C GLN A 252 14.92 -15.43 12.35
N LYS A 253 13.70 -15.42 11.81
CA LYS A 253 12.69 -16.47 12.06
C LYS A 253 12.37 -17.33 10.83
N GLY A 254 13.07 -17.11 9.72
CA GLY A 254 12.94 -17.90 8.50
C GLY A 254 11.89 -17.37 7.52
N GLY A 255 11.40 -18.24 6.62
CA GLY A 255 10.39 -17.85 5.65
C GLY A 255 10.91 -16.84 4.63
N LEU A 256 12.06 -17.12 4.03
CA LEU A 256 12.71 -16.21 3.07
C LEU A 256 11.76 -15.77 1.95
N ILE A 257 10.93 -16.68 1.45
CA ILE A 257 9.87 -16.40 0.48
C ILE A 257 8.59 -16.07 1.24
N ALA A 258 8.02 -17.05 1.94
CA ALA A 258 6.74 -16.86 2.63
C ALA A 258 6.71 -17.45 4.03
N SER A 259 5.96 -16.79 4.90
CA SER A 259 5.59 -17.31 6.22
C SER A 259 4.08 -17.29 6.37
N VAL A 260 3.51 -18.46 6.65
CA VAL A 260 2.07 -18.69 6.67
C VAL A 260 1.64 -19.14 8.05
N GLU A 261 0.78 -18.37 8.70
CA GLU A 261 0.47 -18.57 10.11
C GLU A 261 -1.02 -18.54 10.40
N GLY A 262 -1.39 -19.17 11.52
CA GLY A 262 -2.79 -19.21 11.94
C GLY A 262 -3.63 -20.16 11.11
N PHE A 263 -4.80 -19.69 10.69
CA PHE A 263 -5.78 -20.45 9.91
C PHE A 263 -5.71 -20.05 8.42
N SER A 264 -4.49 -19.97 7.89
CA SER A 264 -4.19 -19.46 6.56
C SER A 264 -3.75 -20.56 5.59
N ASN A 265 -4.29 -20.52 4.38
CA ASN A 265 -3.90 -21.41 3.29
C ASN A 265 -3.22 -20.61 2.20
N LEU A 266 -2.06 -21.09 1.76
CA LEU A 266 -1.28 -20.50 0.68
C LEU A 266 -1.12 -21.50 -0.46
N TYR A 267 -1.51 -21.09 -1.66
CA TYR A 267 -1.32 -21.84 -2.90
C TYR A 267 -0.38 -21.10 -3.83
N LEU A 268 0.71 -21.74 -4.24
CA LEU A 268 1.67 -21.23 -5.23
C LEU A 268 1.60 -22.08 -6.48
N LYS A 269 1.58 -21.42 -7.63
CA LYS A 269 1.76 -22.09 -8.92
C LYS A 269 2.65 -21.27 -9.85
N ASN A 270 3.57 -21.95 -10.54
CA ASN A 270 4.55 -21.32 -11.45
C ASN A 270 5.39 -20.26 -10.73
N PHE A 271 6.02 -20.65 -9.61
CA PHE A 271 6.91 -19.77 -8.86
C PHE A 271 8.37 -20.02 -9.26
N PHE A 272 9.09 -18.97 -9.61
CA PHE A 272 10.52 -19.00 -9.90
C PHE A 272 11.28 -18.13 -8.88
N GLY A 273 12.33 -18.68 -8.27
CA GLY A 273 13.15 -17.98 -7.29
C GLY A 273 14.65 -18.17 -7.58
N GLN A 274 15.43 -17.09 -7.53
CA GLN A 274 16.87 -17.12 -7.77
C GLN A 274 17.62 -16.23 -6.77
N ASN A 275 18.85 -16.62 -6.41
CA ASN A 275 19.72 -15.89 -5.48
C ASN A 275 19.06 -15.61 -4.13
N LEU A 276 18.43 -16.64 -3.58
CA LEU A 276 17.71 -16.58 -2.30
C LEU A 276 18.67 -16.89 -1.15
N ASN A 277 18.98 -15.89 -0.32
CA ASN A 277 19.94 -16.02 0.78
C ASN A 277 19.30 -15.76 2.16
N GLY A 278 18.97 -16.83 2.87
CA GLY A 278 18.43 -16.75 4.23
C GLY A 278 19.46 -16.49 5.32
N GLY A 279 20.77 -16.47 5.00
CA GLY A 279 21.84 -16.49 6.00
C GLY A 279 21.74 -17.72 6.90
N ASN A 280 21.64 -17.51 8.23
CA ASN A 280 21.41 -18.57 9.22
C ASN A 280 19.91 -18.90 9.44
N GLY A 281 19.01 -18.32 8.64
CA GLY A 281 17.56 -18.38 8.83
C GLY A 281 16.92 -19.74 8.51
N VAL A 282 15.70 -19.91 9.02
CA VAL A 282 14.91 -21.16 8.97
C VAL A 282 14.14 -21.26 7.64
N GLY A 283 14.82 -21.68 6.57
CA GLY A 283 14.21 -22.15 5.33
C GLY A 283 13.52 -21.10 4.43
N ALA A 284 13.12 -21.55 3.23
CA ALA A 284 12.45 -20.72 2.24
C ALA A 284 10.98 -20.42 2.60
N PHE A 285 10.34 -21.36 3.28
CA PHE A 285 8.95 -21.27 3.72
C PHE A 285 8.86 -21.65 5.20
N THR A 286 7.99 -20.96 5.93
CA THR A 286 7.63 -21.30 7.31
C THR A 286 6.12 -21.42 7.45
N LEU A 287 5.68 -22.35 8.31
CA LEU A 287 4.28 -22.59 8.60
C LEU A 287 4.09 -22.89 10.09
N ASN A 288 2.96 -22.45 10.67
CA ASN A 288 2.60 -22.77 12.06
C ASN A 288 1.08 -23.01 12.21
N GLN A 289 0.68 -23.58 13.36
CA GLN A 289 -0.73 -23.83 13.69
C GLN A 289 -1.45 -24.67 12.61
N GLU A 290 -2.62 -24.24 12.12
CA GLU A 290 -3.42 -24.95 11.12
C GLU A 290 -3.14 -24.48 9.69
N SER A 291 -2.03 -23.80 9.46
CA SER A 291 -1.69 -23.27 8.15
C SER A 291 -1.28 -24.36 7.15
N VAL A 292 -1.55 -24.10 5.88
CA VAL A 292 -1.24 -25.00 4.76
C VAL A 292 -0.50 -24.25 3.67
N ILE A 293 0.53 -24.87 3.12
CA ILE A 293 1.22 -24.41 1.90
C ILE A 293 1.14 -25.52 0.85
N GLU A 294 0.61 -25.19 -0.33
CA GLU A 294 0.57 -26.06 -1.50
C GLU A 294 1.34 -25.39 -2.65
N ILE A 295 2.30 -26.11 -3.24
CA ILE A 295 3.19 -25.60 -4.31
C ILE A 295 3.03 -26.50 -5.53
N LYS A 296 2.78 -25.90 -6.71
CA LYS A 296 2.63 -26.59 -8.00
C LYS A 296 3.47 -26.01 -9.14
#